data_AF-A0A0D7Q563-F1
#
_entry.id   AF-A0A0D7Q563-F1
#
_cell.length_a   1.000
_cell.length_b   1.000
_cell.length_c   1.000
_cell.angle_alpha   90.00
_cell.angle_beta   90.00
_cell.angle_gamma   90.00
#
_symmetry.space_group_name_H-M   'P 1'
#
loop_
_entity.id
_entity.type
_entity.pdbx_description
1 polymer ?
#
loop_
_entity_poly.entity_id
_entity_poly.type
_entity_poly.pdbx_seq_one_letter_code
_entity_poly.pdbx_strand_id
1 'polypeptide(L)'
;MIRAPLETVMTTIDSLSEVAPTARAADIRELPIPPYRGTTLPEIDYDAHPAYGRMLQKPTLAERLQALKVFVRTFAFVTIRRIVDYENMPLLSKEAGFSGLNASTALRYITMYTRIRASRILGSLTGARRPAIPANPTLLNQIKSDGIVCLTLTPDELDQIRTATKPAFDKLDERRVHLPPEKRKFDDNVYWCTRSADQNAFAIVDGIFKRYGIAEAASAYLGRPVGVKHVNAQINDQDLAFWRRVFPDTQLADPWASYLHVDATYGMLKCAIYVHDIGPDGGPFCYIRGSQNAKVGWFEGMVRRTNDFSGFSGRKPEARKKFMALPAFLRKKADFGGDLPDDSPEVPRLREGHFSATSNYGNCILFDGNGIHRGGMVNKGERRCLFIVLAEI
;
A
#
# COMPACT_ATOMS: atom_id res chain seq x y z
N MET A 1 -53.45 -59.19 -15.86
CA MET A 1 -52.80 -57.88 -15.66
C MET A 1 -51.97 -57.95 -14.39
N ILE A 2 -50.64 -58.00 -14.55
CA ILE A 2 -49.66 -58.18 -13.48
C ILE A 2 -49.27 -56.79 -12.97
N ARG A 3 -49.48 -56.50 -11.68
CA ARG A 3 -48.95 -55.30 -11.01
C ARG A 3 -47.62 -55.65 -10.37
N ALA A 4 -46.54 -55.02 -10.84
CA ALA A 4 -45.23 -55.06 -10.21
C ALA A 4 -45.17 -54.12 -8.98
N PRO A 5 -44.36 -54.42 -7.96
CA PRO A 5 -44.17 -53.52 -6.81
C PRO A 5 -43.11 -52.46 -7.11
N LEU A 6 -43.36 -51.23 -6.65
CA LEU A 6 -42.45 -50.10 -6.68
C LEU A 6 -41.36 -50.27 -5.60
N GLU A 7 -40.13 -50.52 -6.03
CA GLU A 7 -38.93 -50.41 -5.19
C GLU A 7 -38.66 -48.93 -4.88
N THR A 8 -38.64 -48.60 -3.59
CA THR A 8 -38.29 -47.27 -3.10
C THR A 8 -36.79 -47.25 -2.82
N VAL A 9 -36.02 -46.65 -3.73
CA VAL A 9 -34.57 -46.44 -3.55
C VAL A 9 -34.36 -45.29 -2.56
N MET A 10 -34.06 -45.62 -1.30
CA MET A 10 -33.49 -44.67 -0.35
C MET A 10 -32.06 -44.32 -0.78
N THR A 11 -31.89 -43.13 -1.34
CA THR A 11 -30.57 -42.53 -1.52
C THR A 11 -30.12 -41.95 -0.18
N THR A 12 -29.20 -42.64 0.48
CA THR A 12 -28.40 -42.09 1.57
C THR A 12 -27.57 -40.94 1.02
N ILE A 13 -27.98 -39.70 1.34
CA ILE A 13 -27.15 -38.52 1.18
C ILE A 13 -26.07 -38.63 2.25
N ASP A 14 -24.89 -39.10 1.86
CA ASP A 14 -23.68 -38.98 2.65
C ASP A 14 -23.47 -37.49 2.95
N SER A 15 -23.68 -37.12 4.21
CA SER A 15 -23.30 -35.80 4.71
C SER A 15 -21.77 -35.75 4.72
N LEU A 16 -21.18 -35.29 3.63
CA LEU A 16 -19.83 -34.78 3.63
C LEU A 16 -19.82 -33.61 4.62
N SER A 17 -19.35 -33.87 5.84
CA SER A 17 -19.01 -32.81 6.76
C SER A 17 -17.93 -31.98 6.07
N GLU A 18 -18.28 -30.78 5.62
CA GLU A 18 -17.32 -29.76 5.24
C GLU A 18 -16.51 -29.41 6.49
N VAL A 19 -15.49 -30.21 6.78
CA VAL A 19 -14.42 -29.80 7.67
C VAL A 19 -13.77 -28.62 6.96
N ALA A 20 -14.06 -27.42 7.44
CA ALA A 20 -13.44 -26.21 6.94
C ALA A 20 -11.91 -26.46 6.85
N PRO A 21 -11.29 -26.25 5.68
CA PRO A 21 -9.89 -26.58 5.50
C PRO A 21 -9.08 -25.91 6.60
N THR A 22 -8.41 -26.72 7.40
CA THR A 22 -7.60 -26.24 8.52
C THR A 22 -6.55 -25.30 7.94
N ALA A 23 -6.47 -24.08 8.47
CA ALA A 23 -5.51 -23.10 7.99
C ALA A 23 -4.10 -23.71 7.99
N ARG A 24 -3.40 -23.56 6.87
CA ARG A 24 -2.05 -24.12 6.74
C ARG A 24 -1.13 -23.41 7.72
N ALA A 25 -0.29 -24.16 8.41
CA ALA A 25 0.78 -23.58 9.22
C ALA A 25 1.67 -22.73 8.31
N ALA A 26 1.58 -21.41 8.46
CA ALA A 26 2.44 -20.49 7.76
C ALA A 26 3.87 -20.60 8.31
N ASP A 27 4.87 -20.75 7.44
CA ASP A 27 6.27 -20.51 7.80
C ASP A 27 6.44 -19.01 7.98
N ILE A 28 6.22 -18.54 9.22
CA ILE A 28 6.38 -17.15 9.60
C ILE A 28 7.71 -17.02 10.32
N ARG A 29 8.60 -16.19 9.76
CA ARG A 29 9.94 -15.97 10.32
C ARG A 29 9.96 -14.80 11.27
N GLU A 30 10.72 -14.95 12.35
CA GLU A 30 11.03 -13.83 13.24
C GLU A 30 12.00 -12.87 12.54
N LEU A 31 11.80 -11.57 12.78
CA LEU A 31 12.63 -10.54 12.18
C LEU A 31 13.87 -10.29 13.05
N PRO A 32 15.09 -10.33 12.49
CA PRO A 32 16.34 -10.29 13.25
C PRO A 32 16.74 -8.86 13.68
N ILE A 33 15.76 -7.96 13.86
CA ILE A 33 15.99 -6.55 14.15
C ILE A 33 15.06 -6.06 15.25
N PRO A 34 15.48 -5.09 16.09
CA PRO A 34 14.61 -4.54 17.10
C PRO A 34 13.44 -3.74 16.50
N PRO A 35 12.33 -3.57 17.23
CA PRO A 35 11.27 -2.66 16.83
C PRO A 35 11.74 -1.20 16.92
N TYR A 36 11.13 -0.36 16.08
CA TYR A 36 11.31 1.08 16.06
C TYR A 36 10.99 1.68 17.43
N ARG A 37 11.94 2.45 17.95
CA ARG A 37 11.84 3.07 19.28
C ARG A 37 11.20 4.46 19.26
N GLY A 38 11.00 5.04 18.08
CA GLY A 38 10.37 6.35 17.96
C GLY A 38 8.86 6.28 18.20
N THR A 39 8.32 7.29 18.87
CA THR A 39 6.87 7.40 19.13
C THR A 39 6.14 8.22 18.08
N THR A 40 6.86 8.86 17.16
CA THR A 40 6.34 9.73 16.10
C THR A 40 7.08 9.46 14.80
N LEU A 41 6.55 9.98 13.69
CA LEU A 41 7.29 10.07 12.45
C LEU A 41 8.45 11.07 12.57
N PRO A 42 9.51 10.93 11.77
CA PRO A 42 10.62 11.87 11.74
C PRO A 42 10.14 13.32 11.50
N GLU A 43 10.71 14.24 12.27
CA GLU A 43 10.59 15.68 12.04
C GLU A 43 11.79 16.17 11.23
N ILE A 44 11.52 17.08 10.29
CA ILE A 44 12.52 17.64 9.39
C ILE A 44 12.50 19.14 9.56
N ASP A 45 13.64 19.72 9.93
CA ASP A 45 13.84 21.17 9.92
C ASP A 45 14.09 21.65 8.50
N TYR A 46 13.01 21.95 7.78
CA TYR A 46 13.07 22.45 6.41
C TYR A 46 13.71 23.85 6.29
N ASP A 47 13.74 24.64 7.36
CA ASP A 47 14.37 25.96 7.34
C ASP A 47 15.90 25.84 7.43
N ALA A 48 16.41 24.84 8.15
CA ALA A 48 17.83 24.49 8.19
C ALA A 48 18.29 23.56 7.04
N HIS A 49 17.37 22.85 6.39
CA HIS A 49 17.72 21.84 5.38
C HIS A 49 18.47 22.44 4.17
N PRO A 50 19.60 21.85 3.73
CA PRO A 50 20.46 22.41 2.68
C PRO A 50 19.77 22.57 1.32
N ALA A 51 18.90 21.62 0.96
CA ALA A 51 18.09 21.68 -0.26
C ALA A 51 16.85 22.62 -0.18
N TYR A 52 16.58 23.28 0.96
CA TYR A 52 15.39 24.11 1.14
C TYR A 52 15.77 25.52 1.61
N GLY A 53 15.79 25.77 2.92
CA GLY A 53 15.65 27.10 3.50
C GLY A 53 16.66 28.16 3.02
N ARG A 54 17.95 27.82 2.93
CA ARG A 54 18.98 28.78 2.48
C ARG A 54 19.16 28.85 0.97
N MET A 55 18.70 27.83 0.25
CA MET A 55 18.92 27.70 -1.19
C MET A 55 17.81 28.34 -2.02
N LEU A 56 16.60 28.41 -1.47
CA LEU A 56 15.44 28.98 -2.14
C LEU A 56 15.25 30.44 -1.72
N GLN A 57 14.79 31.28 -2.66
CA GLN A 57 14.36 32.64 -2.34
C GLN A 57 13.21 32.60 -1.32
N LYS A 58 13.21 33.58 -0.40
CA LYS A 58 12.12 33.70 0.58
C LYS A 58 10.79 33.95 -0.17
N PRO A 59 9.73 33.17 0.11
CA PRO A 59 8.47 33.33 -0.59
C PRO A 59 7.80 34.65 -0.22
N THR A 60 7.33 35.35 -1.24
CA THR A 60 6.54 36.58 -1.15
C THR A 60 5.19 36.32 -0.48
N LEU A 61 4.52 37.38 -0.03
CA LEU A 61 3.16 37.27 0.53
C LEU A 61 2.18 36.66 -0.47
N ALA A 62 2.27 37.03 -1.75
CA ALA A 62 1.42 36.49 -2.81
C ALA A 62 1.61 34.99 -2.99
N GLU A 63 2.85 34.49 -3.00
CA GLU A 63 3.15 33.06 -3.09
C GLU A 63 2.63 32.28 -1.88
N ARG A 64 2.75 32.86 -0.68
CA ARG A 64 2.21 32.26 0.56
C ARG A 64 0.70 32.12 0.50
N LEU A 65 -0.02 33.18 0.10
CA LEU A 65 -1.47 33.16 -0.07
C LEU A 65 -1.90 32.16 -1.13
N GLN A 66 -1.17 32.08 -2.25
CA GLN A 66 -1.46 31.13 -3.32
C GLN A 66 -1.23 29.68 -2.87
N ALA A 67 -0.11 29.39 -2.18
CA ALA A 67 0.17 28.07 -1.63
C ALA A 67 -0.91 27.66 -0.61
N LEU A 68 -1.30 28.57 0.28
CA LEU A 68 -2.37 28.32 1.25
C LEU A 68 -3.72 28.07 0.57
N LYS A 69 -4.08 28.83 -0.46
CA LYS A 69 -5.30 28.61 -1.26
C LYS A 69 -5.33 27.22 -1.88
N VAL A 70 -4.23 26.78 -2.48
CA VAL A 70 -4.10 25.43 -3.06
C VAL A 70 -4.18 24.36 -1.97
N PHE A 71 -3.52 24.57 -0.84
CA PHE A 71 -3.56 23.67 0.30
C PHE A 71 -4.97 23.52 0.85
N VAL A 72 -5.66 24.62 1.18
CA VAL A 72 -7.02 24.59 1.76
C VAL A 72 -8.02 23.90 0.83
N ARG A 73 -7.97 24.20 -0.47
CA ARG A 73 -8.82 23.53 -1.47
C ARG A 73 -8.56 22.02 -1.50
N THR A 74 -7.29 21.61 -1.51
CA THR A 74 -6.90 20.20 -1.53
C THR A 74 -7.26 19.51 -0.20
N PHE A 75 -7.06 20.18 0.93
CA PHE A 75 -7.39 19.68 2.26
C PHE A 75 -8.88 19.39 2.37
N ALA A 76 -9.74 20.31 1.90
CA ALA A 76 -11.18 20.10 1.84
C ALA A 76 -11.54 18.87 0.98
N PHE A 77 -10.94 18.73 -0.20
CA PHE A 77 -11.14 17.58 -1.08
C PHE A 77 -10.72 16.26 -0.43
N VAL A 78 -9.52 16.20 0.17
CA VAL A 78 -9.02 15.02 0.87
C VAL A 78 -9.90 14.68 2.08
N THR A 79 -10.40 15.70 2.79
CA THR A 79 -11.32 15.54 3.93
C THR A 79 -12.63 14.91 3.47
N ILE A 80 -13.23 15.41 2.38
CA ILE A 80 -14.43 14.82 1.79
C ILE A 80 -14.16 13.35 1.43
N ARG A 81 -13.05 13.05 0.72
CA ARG A 81 -12.66 11.66 0.38
C ARG A 81 -12.56 10.78 1.62
N ARG A 82 -12.05 11.29 2.74
CA ARG A 82 -11.96 10.56 4.00
C ARG A 82 -13.32 10.33 4.65
N ILE A 83 -14.20 11.35 4.65
CA ILE A 83 -15.56 11.26 5.19
C ILE A 83 -16.41 10.27 4.38
N VAL A 84 -16.24 10.20 3.06
CA VAL A 84 -16.99 9.25 2.24
C VAL A 84 -16.37 7.85 2.21
N ASP A 85 -15.21 7.66 2.86
CA ASP A 85 -14.44 6.40 2.86
C ASP A 85 -14.02 5.94 1.45
N TYR A 86 -13.54 6.90 0.65
CA TYR A 86 -13.23 6.71 -0.77
C TYR A 86 -12.29 5.54 -1.05
N GLU A 87 -11.28 5.38 -0.21
CA GLU A 87 -10.27 4.34 -0.37
C GLU A 87 -10.84 2.91 -0.26
N ASN A 88 -12.03 2.75 0.35
CA ASN A 88 -12.74 1.48 0.49
C ASN A 88 -13.89 1.33 -0.52
N MET A 89 -13.99 2.18 -1.54
CA MET A 89 -15.04 2.07 -2.57
C MET A 89 -14.70 1.05 -3.67
N PRO A 90 -15.70 0.39 -4.27
CA PRO A 90 -15.48 -0.49 -5.43
C PRO A 90 -14.75 0.25 -6.56
N LEU A 91 -13.95 -0.48 -7.34
CA LEU A 91 -13.11 0.03 -8.44
C LEU A 91 -13.84 0.72 -9.60
N LEU A 92 -15.15 1.00 -9.47
CA LEU A 92 -16.00 1.63 -10.47
C LEU A 92 -15.34 2.85 -11.13
N SER A 93 -14.52 3.63 -10.41
CA SER A 93 -13.83 4.77 -11.01
C SER A 93 -12.73 4.38 -12.00
N LYS A 94 -11.95 3.31 -11.78
CA LYS A 94 -10.89 2.92 -12.73
C LYS A 94 -11.40 1.98 -13.82
N GLU A 95 -12.36 1.09 -13.52
CA GLU A 95 -13.04 0.27 -14.52
C GLU A 95 -13.85 1.10 -15.51
N ALA A 96 -14.37 2.26 -15.09
CA ALA A 96 -15.00 3.25 -15.97
C ALA A 96 -13.99 4.24 -16.62
N GLY A 97 -12.68 3.97 -16.57
CA GLY A 97 -11.66 4.78 -17.24
C GLY A 97 -11.34 6.14 -16.60
N PHE A 98 -11.79 6.43 -15.38
CA PHE A 98 -11.51 7.71 -14.73
C PHE A 98 -10.12 7.71 -14.08
N SER A 99 -9.15 8.31 -14.77
CA SER A 99 -7.88 8.76 -14.20
C SER A 99 -8.08 10.04 -13.39
N GLY A 100 -8.69 9.88 -12.21
CA GLY A 100 -8.79 10.94 -11.20
C GLY A 100 -10.20 11.49 -11.02
N LEU A 101 -10.76 11.34 -9.82
CA LEU A 101 -11.92 12.13 -9.42
C LEU A 101 -11.48 13.58 -9.22
N ASN A 102 -12.10 14.48 -9.95
CA ASN A 102 -12.18 15.89 -9.56
C ASN A 102 -13.30 16.08 -8.52
N ALA A 103 -13.39 17.28 -7.93
CA ALA A 103 -14.36 17.58 -6.88
C ALA A 103 -15.82 17.38 -7.33
N SER A 104 -16.13 17.61 -8.62
CA SER A 104 -17.50 17.45 -9.13
C SER A 104 -17.91 15.98 -9.23
N THR A 105 -17.01 15.09 -9.65
CA THR A 105 -17.28 13.64 -9.61
C THR A 105 -17.46 13.16 -8.18
N ALA A 106 -16.64 13.63 -7.23
CA ALA A 106 -16.77 13.23 -5.82
C ALA A 106 -18.12 13.68 -5.23
N LEU A 107 -18.59 14.87 -5.60
CA LEU A 107 -19.90 15.38 -5.19
C LEU A 107 -21.05 14.59 -5.82
N ARG A 108 -20.93 14.21 -7.11
CA ARG A 108 -21.96 13.43 -7.82
C ARG A 108 -22.27 12.09 -7.15
N TYR A 109 -21.25 11.46 -6.55
CA TYR A 109 -21.40 10.16 -5.91
C TYR A 109 -21.53 10.24 -4.38
N ILE A 110 -21.54 11.43 -3.79
CA ILE A 110 -21.56 11.60 -2.32
C ILE A 110 -22.76 10.90 -1.67
N THR A 111 -23.93 10.90 -2.32
CA THR A 111 -25.15 10.24 -1.81
C THR A 111 -25.01 8.72 -1.83
N MET A 112 -24.49 8.16 -2.93
CA MET A 112 -24.18 6.73 -3.02
C MET A 112 -23.17 6.33 -1.95
N TYR A 113 -22.12 7.13 -1.79
CA TYR A 113 -21.04 6.85 -0.85
C TYR A 113 -21.48 6.95 0.62
N THR A 114 -22.25 7.98 0.96
CA THR A 114 -22.84 8.12 2.30
C THR A 114 -23.80 6.97 2.60
N ARG A 115 -24.56 6.48 1.61
CA ARG A 115 -25.40 5.28 1.76
C ARG A 115 -24.58 4.01 2.00
N ILE A 116 -23.49 3.78 1.25
CA ILE A 116 -22.58 2.65 1.48
C ILE A 116 -21.99 2.73 2.88
N ARG A 117 -21.49 3.89 3.29
CA ARG A 117 -20.91 4.09 4.63
C ARG A 117 -21.96 3.88 5.73
N ALA A 118 -23.17 4.43 5.58
CA ALA A 118 -24.26 4.24 6.53
C ALA A 118 -24.65 2.76 6.63
N SER A 119 -24.73 2.04 5.51
CA SER A 119 -24.97 0.59 5.48
C SER A 119 -23.87 -0.19 6.20
N ARG A 120 -22.59 0.18 6.03
CA ARG A 120 -21.46 -0.44 6.75
C ARG A 120 -21.53 -0.20 8.25
N ILE A 121 -21.82 1.05 8.67
CA ILE A 121 -21.99 1.41 10.08
C ILE A 121 -23.16 0.62 10.67
N LEU A 122 -24.32 0.60 10.01
CA LEU A 122 -25.49 -0.13 10.46
C LEU A 122 -25.20 -1.63 10.57
N GLY A 123 -24.55 -2.22 9.56
CA GLY A 123 -24.15 -3.63 9.59
C GLY A 123 -23.17 -3.95 10.71
N SER A 124 -22.30 -3.01 11.09
CA SER A 124 -21.40 -3.17 12.23
C SER A 124 -22.17 -3.12 13.55
N LEU A 125 -23.09 -2.16 13.69
CA LEU A 125 -23.94 -2.00 14.89
C LEU A 125 -24.90 -3.17 15.09
N THR A 126 -25.46 -3.73 14.02
CA THR A 126 -26.34 -4.91 14.08
C THR A 126 -25.56 -6.22 14.19
N GLY A 127 -24.23 -6.18 14.06
CA GLY A 127 -23.38 -7.36 14.05
C GLY A 127 -23.46 -8.21 12.76
N ALA A 128 -24.15 -7.73 11.72
CA ALA A 128 -24.16 -8.36 10.40
C ALA A 128 -22.78 -8.27 9.70
N ARG A 129 -21.93 -7.32 10.10
CA ARG A 129 -20.57 -7.14 9.61
C ARG A 129 -19.60 -7.22 10.79
N ARG A 130 -19.01 -8.39 11.00
CA ARG A 130 -18.02 -8.62 12.06
C ARG A 130 -16.65 -8.91 11.44
N PRO A 131 -15.56 -8.48 12.10
CA PRO A 131 -14.24 -8.99 11.75
C PRO A 131 -14.25 -10.53 11.80
N ALA A 132 -13.54 -11.15 10.87
CA ALA A 132 -13.34 -12.58 10.88
C ALA A 132 -12.53 -12.99 12.12
N ILE A 133 -12.77 -14.21 12.59
CA ILE A 133 -11.93 -14.82 13.63
C ILE A 133 -10.63 -15.24 12.93
N PRO A 134 -9.46 -14.78 13.39
CA PRO A 134 -8.19 -15.10 12.74
C PRO A 134 -7.92 -16.61 12.87
N ALA A 135 -7.87 -17.30 11.73
CA ALA A 135 -7.51 -18.72 11.71
C ALA A 135 -6.04 -18.97 12.10
N ASN A 136 -5.20 -17.94 11.96
CA ASN A 136 -3.80 -17.94 12.39
C ASN A 136 -3.54 -16.77 13.36
N PRO A 137 -3.65 -16.99 14.69
CA PRO A 137 -3.40 -15.94 15.69
C PRO A 137 -1.97 -15.39 15.66
N THR A 138 -0.98 -16.20 15.28
CA THR A 138 0.42 -15.78 15.16
C THR A 138 0.57 -14.68 14.11
N LEU A 139 -0.06 -14.85 12.94
CA LEU A 139 -0.07 -13.84 11.88
C LEU A 139 -0.66 -12.51 12.37
N LEU A 140 -1.79 -12.55 13.08
CA LEU A 140 -2.41 -11.35 13.65
C LEU A 140 -1.52 -10.68 14.71
N ASN A 141 -0.90 -11.46 15.59
CA ASN A 141 -0.05 -10.92 16.65
C ASN A 141 1.20 -10.25 16.07
N GLN A 142 1.80 -10.84 15.04
CA GLN A 142 3.00 -10.30 14.42
C GLN A 142 2.72 -9.05 13.59
N ILE A 143 1.61 -8.99 12.83
CA ILE A 143 1.25 -7.73 12.15
C ILE A 143 0.96 -6.59 13.14
N LYS A 144 0.38 -6.91 14.33
CA LYS A 144 0.18 -5.93 15.40
C LYS A 144 1.48 -5.42 16.01
N SER A 145 2.43 -6.32 16.31
CA SER A 145 3.70 -5.92 16.93
C SER A 145 4.63 -5.23 15.92
N ASP A 146 4.79 -5.82 14.75
CA ASP A 146 5.88 -5.51 13.83
C ASP A 146 5.44 -4.65 12.64
N GLY A 147 4.14 -4.63 12.31
CA GLY A 147 3.60 -3.91 11.15
C GLY A 147 3.92 -4.56 9.81
N ILE A 148 4.70 -5.64 9.82
CA ILE A 148 5.09 -6.43 8.66
C ILE A 148 5.19 -7.90 9.07
N VAL A 149 4.80 -8.79 8.15
CA VAL A 149 4.95 -10.24 8.29
C VAL A 149 5.41 -10.82 6.95
N CYS A 150 6.44 -11.66 6.97
CA CYS A 150 6.89 -12.41 5.80
C CYS A 150 6.46 -13.87 5.91
N LEU A 151 5.91 -14.38 4.82
CA LEU A 151 5.44 -15.75 4.67
C LEU A 151 6.10 -16.37 3.43
N THR A 152 6.30 -17.68 3.48
CA THR A 152 6.79 -18.48 2.35
C THR A 152 5.63 -19.24 1.72
N LEU A 153 5.23 -18.84 0.51
CA LEU A 153 4.32 -19.64 -0.34
C LEU A 153 5.09 -20.83 -0.92
N THR A 154 4.40 -21.94 -1.16
CA THR A 154 5.04 -23.11 -1.78
C THR A 154 5.41 -22.85 -3.24
N PRO A 155 6.38 -23.60 -3.81
CA PRO A 155 6.71 -23.50 -5.23
C PRO A 155 5.49 -23.62 -6.15
N ASP A 156 4.61 -24.60 -5.90
CA ASP A 156 3.39 -24.80 -6.69
C ASP A 156 2.43 -23.59 -6.62
N GLU A 157 2.27 -22.98 -5.44
CA GLU A 157 1.42 -21.79 -5.26
C GLU A 157 2.02 -20.59 -5.98
N LEU A 158 3.35 -20.47 -5.95
CA LEU A 158 4.06 -19.42 -6.68
C LEU A 158 3.92 -19.59 -8.20
N ASP A 159 3.96 -20.84 -8.69
CA ASP A 159 3.76 -21.15 -10.11
C ASP A 159 2.30 -20.94 -10.55
N GLN A 160 1.33 -21.20 -9.68
CA GLN A 160 -0.07 -20.82 -9.90
C GLN A 160 -0.21 -19.30 -10.04
N ILE A 161 0.41 -18.53 -9.14
CA ILE A 161 0.41 -17.07 -9.20
C ILE A 161 1.06 -16.57 -10.50
N ARG A 162 2.25 -17.09 -10.85
CA ARG A 162 2.96 -16.73 -12.08
C ARG A 162 2.10 -16.98 -13.31
N THR A 163 1.53 -18.17 -13.42
CA THR A 163 0.65 -18.54 -14.54
C THR A 163 -0.56 -17.63 -14.62
N ALA A 164 -1.25 -17.39 -13.49
CA ALA A 164 -2.47 -16.59 -13.45
C ALA A 164 -2.22 -15.09 -13.73
N THR A 165 -1.02 -14.58 -13.44
CA THR A 165 -0.67 -13.17 -13.62
C THR A 165 0.24 -12.89 -14.81
N LYS A 166 0.68 -13.91 -15.54
CA LYS A 166 1.48 -13.77 -16.76
C LYS A 166 0.88 -12.78 -17.77
N PRO A 167 -0.45 -12.80 -18.07
CA PRO A 167 -1.02 -11.85 -19.02
C PRO A 167 -0.87 -10.38 -18.59
N ALA A 168 -0.86 -10.10 -17.28
CA ALA A 168 -0.65 -8.75 -16.76
C ALA A 168 0.80 -8.29 -16.95
N PHE A 169 1.77 -9.19 -16.72
CA PHE A 169 3.19 -8.89 -16.95
C PHE A 169 3.52 -8.76 -18.44
N ASP A 170 2.95 -9.61 -19.31
CA ASP A 170 3.16 -9.52 -20.76
C ASP A 170 2.72 -8.14 -21.30
N LYS A 171 1.57 -7.63 -20.83
CA LYS A 171 1.10 -6.27 -21.17
C LYS A 171 2.02 -5.15 -20.67
N LEU A 172 2.68 -5.36 -19.53
CA LEU A 172 3.67 -4.40 -19.01
C LEU A 172 4.95 -4.42 -19.83
N ASP A 173 5.42 -5.61 -20.21
CA ASP A 173 6.59 -5.76 -21.06
C ASP A 173 6.36 -5.10 -22.42
N GLU A 174 5.22 -5.36 -23.06
CA GLU A 174 4.82 -4.71 -24.32
C GLU A 174 4.82 -3.18 -24.17
N ARG A 175 4.19 -2.65 -23.11
CA ARG A 175 4.16 -1.20 -22.85
C ARG A 175 5.58 -0.63 -22.67
N ARG A 176 6.44 -1.32 -21.94
CA ARG A 176 7.81 -0.86 -21.60
C ARG A 176 8.76 -0.89 -22.79
N VAL A 177 8.52 -1.75 -23.79
CA VAL A 177 9.30 -1.76 -25.05
C VAL A 177 9.13 -0.44 -25.82
N HIS A 178 7.94 0.16 -25.77
CA HIS A 178 7.64 1.39 -26.50
C HIS A 178 7.96 2.68 -25.72
N LEU A 179 8.39 2.57 -24.46
CA LEU A 179 8.69 3.71 -23.61
C LEU A 179 10.15 3.64 -23.12
N PRO A 180 11.01 4.58 -23.54
CA PRO A 180 12.39 4.59 -23.08
C PRO A 180 12.42 4.89 -21.56
N PRO A 181 13.38 4.33 -20.81
CA PRO A 181 13.38 4.36 -19.34
C PRO A 181 13.18 5.74 -18.72
N GLU A 182 13.79 6.78 -19.29
CA GLU A 182 13.71 8.16 -18.80
C GLU A 182 12.32 8.80 -18.91
N LYS A 183 11.44 8.23 -19.74
CA LYS A 183 10.05 8.69 -19.91
C LYS A 183 9.05 7.84 -19.11
N ARG A 184 9.46 6.67 -18.61
CA ARG A 184 8.57 5.78 -17.85
C ARG A 184 8.16 6.46 -16.54
N LYS A 185 6.86 6.59 -16.34
CA LYS A 185 6.25 6.99 -15.07
C LYS A 185 5.90 5.76 -14.24
N PHE A 186 5.51 5.97 -12.99
CA PHE A 186 5.08 4.88 -12.11
C PHE A 186 3.96 4.03 -12.75
N ASP A 187 2.92 4.65 -13.30
CA ASP A 187 1.79 3.95 -13.92
C ASP A 187 2.18 3.15 -15.18
N ASP A 188 3.28 3.49 -15.83
CA ASP A 188 3.78 2.73 -16.99
C ASP A 188 4.40 1.38 -16.56
N ASN A 189 4.69 1.23 -15.27
CA ASN A 189 5.31 0.05 -14.68
C ASN A 189 4.33 -0.78 -13.83
N VAL A 190 3.05 -0.39 -13.81
CA VAL A 190 2.00 -1.05 -13.02
C VAL A 190 0.82 -1.41 -13.91
N TYR A 191 0.39 -2.66 -13.83
CA TYR A 191 -0.86 -3.13 -14.42
C TYR A 191 -1.85 -3.39 -13.30
N TRP A 192 -3.01 -2.74 -13.42
CA TRP A 192 -4.08 -2.80 -12.44
C TRP A 192 -5.06 -3.90 -12.85
N CYS A 193 -4.95 -5.08 -12.25
CA CYS A 193 -5.90 -6.16 -12.57
C CYS A 193 -7.30 -5.78 -12.07
N THR A 194 -8.32 -6.16 -12.84
CA THR A 194 -9.72 -5.99 -12.43
C THR A 194 -10.37 -7.34 -12.20
N ARG A 195 -11.36 -7.40 -11.31
CA ARG A 195 -12.08 -8.66 -11.06
C ARG A 195 -12.82 -9.15 -12.31
N SER A 196 -13.21 -8.25 -13.22
CA SER A 196 -13.90 -8.60 -14.47
C SER A 196 -12.95 -9.16 -15.54
N ALA A 197 -11.79 -8.53 -15.76
CA ALA A 197 -10.85 -8.89 -16.82
C ALA A 197 -9.85 -9.97 -16.40
N ASP A 198 -9.51 -10.04 -15.10
CA ASP A 198 -8.43 -10.89 -14.57
C ASP A 198 -8.96 -11.83 -13.48
N GLN A 199 -10.13 -12.43 -13.70
CA GLN A 199 -10.84 -13.29 -12.73
C GLN A 199 -9.96 -14.37 -12.12
N ASN A 200 -9.15 -15.04 -12.95
CA ASN A 200 -8.27 -16.11 -12.50
C ASN A 200 -7.20 -15.62 -11.50
N ALA A 201 -6.62 -14.44 -11.73
CA ALA A 201 -5.64 -13.85 -10.82
C ALA A 201 -6.26 -13.59 -9.43
N PHE A 202 -7.46 -13.03 -9.39
CA PHE A 202 -8.19 -12.82 -8.13
C PHE A 202 -8.54 -14.14 -7.45
N ALA A 203 -9.08 -15.12 -8.18
CA ALA A 203 -9.47 -16.41 -7.61
C ALA A 203 -8.28 -17.15 -6.96
N ILE A 204 -7.12 -17.18 -7.63
CA ILE A 204 -5.90 -17.79 -7.08
C ILE A 204 -5.41 -17.05 -5.85
N VAL A 205 -5.34 -15.71 -5.88
CA VAL A 205 -4.89 -14.91 -4.73
C VAL A 205 -5.84 -15.04 -3.55
N ASP A 206 -7.16 -14.93 -3.78
CA ASP A 206 -8.19 -15.12 -2.75
C ASP A 206 -8.08 -16.52 -2.11
N GLY A 207 -7.90 -17.56 -2.93
CA GLY A 207 -7.73 -18.94 -2.46
C GLY A 207 -6.48 -19.14 -1.60
N ILE A 208 -5.33 -18.60 -2.02
CA ILE A 208 -4.09 -18.62 -1.23
C ILE A 208 -4.28 -17.86 0.07
N PHE A 209 -4.82 -16.65 0.03
CA PHE A 209 -4.97 -15.81 1.22
C PHE A 209 -5.88 -16.44 2.27
N LYS A 210 -6.95 -17.11 1.83
CA LYS A 210 -7.81 -17.91 2.72
C LYS A 210 -7.06 -19.09 3.35
N ARG A 211 -6.26 -19.83 2.58
CA ARG A 211 -5.49 -20.98 3.11
C ARG A 211 -4.48 -20.60 4.18
N TYR A 212 -3.84 -19.44 4.05
CA TYR A 212 -2.87 -18.94 5.03
C TYR A 212 -3.50 -18.09 6.15
N GLY A 213 -4.82 -17.87 6.12
CA GLY A 213 -5.50 -17.03 7.11
C GLY A 213 -5.18 -15.54 7.00
N ILE A 214 -4.69 -15.08 5.84
CA ILE A 214 -4.25 -13.69 5.61
C ILE A 214 -5.44 -12.74 5.61
N ALA A 215 -6.53 -13.09 4.93
CA ALA A 215 -7.72 -12.26 4.87
C ALA A 215 -8.39 -12.14 6.25
N GLU A 216 -8.42 -13.24 7.01
CA GLU A 216 -8.96 -13.30 8.37
C GLU A 216 -8.11 -12.49 9.35
N ALA A 217 -6.78 -12.62 9.29
CA ALA A 217 -5.87 -11.80 10.09
C ALA A 217 -6.00 -10.31 9.75
N ALA A 218 -6.10 -9.96 8.46
CA ALA A 218 -6.32 -8.59 8.02
C ALA A 218 -7.68 -8.05 8.50
N SER A 219 -8.72 -8.88 8.46
CA SER A 219 -10.06 -8.54 8.95
C SER A 219 -10.06 -8.27 10.45
N ALA A 220 -9.40 -9.13 11.23
CA ALA A 220 -9.23 -8.95 12.67
C ALA A 220 -8.36 -7.72 13.01
N TYR A 221 -7.29 -7.47 12.25
CA TYR A 221 -6.42 -6.30 12.42
C TYR A 221 -7.16 -4.99 12.16
N LEU A 222 -7.94 -4.92 11.08
CA LEU A 222 -8.68 -3.72 10.68
C LEU A 222 -10.05 -3.57 11.36
N GLY A 223 -10.46 -4.55 12.17
CA GLY A 223 -11.71 -4.56 12.94
C GLY A 223 -12.98 -4.66 12.10
N ARG A 224 -12.91 -5.19 10.87
CA ARG A 224 -14.03 -5.23 9.92
C ARG A 224 -13.86 -6.35 8.88
N PRO A 225 -14.91 -6.79 8.16
CA PRO A 225 -14.77 -7.76 7.06
C PRO A 225 -13.80 -7.26 5.99
N VAL A 226 -12.80 -8.05 5.63
CA VAL A 226 -11.74 -7.66 4.69
C VAL A 226 -11.53 -8.76 3.65
N GLY A 227 -11.21 -8.37 2.42
CA GLY A 227 -10.83 -9.27 1.34
C GLY A 227 -9.91 -8.61 0.33
N VAL A 228 -9.52 -9.36 -0.70
CA VAL A 228 -8.65 -8.85 -1.77
C VAL A 228 -9.42 -7.84 -2.61
N LYS A 229 -8.92 -6.61 -2.66
CA LYS A 229 -9.55 -5.53 -3.40
C LYS A 229 -8.85 -5.21 -4.71
N HIS A 230 -7.52 -5.22 -4.68
CA HIS A 230 -6.69 -4.98 -5.87
C HIS A 230 -5.61 -6.04 -5.95
N VAL A 231 -5.30 -6.46 -7.17
CA VAL A 231 -4.11 -7.24 -7.51
C VAL A 231 -3.41 -6.45 -8.61
N ASN A 232 -2.21 -5.95 -8.34
CA ASN A 232 -1.50 -5.11 -9.31
C ASN A 232 -0.16 -5.75 -9.63
N ALA A 233 0.09 -6.08 -10.89
CA ALA A 233 1.42 -6.48 -11.33
C ALA A 233 2.29 -5.22 -11.42
N GLN A 234 3.52 -5.30 -10.93
CA GLN A 234 4.50 -4.22 -11.02
C GLN A 234 5.86 -4.76 -11.44
N ILE A 235 6.52 -4.02 -12.32
CA ILE A 235 7.91 -4.26 -12.69
C ILE A 235 8.77 -3.06 -12.27
N ASN A 236 9.86 -3.31 -11.58
CA ASN A 236 10.90 -2.32 -11.33
C ASN A 236 12.22 -2.85 -11.87
N ASP A 237 13.01 -2.00 -12.52
CA ASP A 237 14.34 -2.34 -13.01
C ASP A 237 15.36 -1.29 -12.55
N GLN A 238 16.64 -1.58 -12.78
CA GLN A 238 17.74 -0.68 -12.42
C GLN A 238 17.74 0.67 -13.16
N ASP A 239 16.98 0.78 -14.26
CA ASP A 239 16.88 2.01 -15.05
C ASP A 239 15.80 2.96 -14.48
N LEU A 240 14.89 2.46 -13.62
CA LEU A 240 13.94 3.27 -12.88
C LEU A 240 14.61 4.02 -11.72
N ALA A 241 15.10 5.22 -12.02
CA ALA A 241 15.83 6.07 -11.08
C ALA A 241 14.94 7.02 -10.24
N PHE A 242 13.69 6.68 -9.95
CA PHE A 242 12.74 7.58 -9.25
C PHE A 242 13.18 7.96 -7.82
N TRP A 243 14.06 7.17 -7.22
CA TRP A 243 14.60 7.33 -5.87
C TRP A 243 16.02 7.92 -5.86
N ARG A 244 16.63 8.14 -7.03
CA ARG A 244 17.97 8.71 -7.19
C ARG A 244 17.88 10.17 -7.60
N ARG A 245 18.95 10.93 -7.32
CA ARG A 245 19.05 12.37 -7.57
C ARG A 245 17.80 13.11 -7.08
N VAL A 246 17.47 12.84 -5.82
CA VAL A 246 16.28 13.31 -5.10
C VAL A 246 16.11 14.83 -5.21
N PHE A 247 17.24 15.57 -5.18
CA PHE A 247 17.31 17.00 -5.44
C PHE A 247 18.15 17.28 -6.70
N PRO A 248 17.54 17.22 -7.90
CA PRO A 248 18.28 17.20 -9.16
C PRO A 248 19.02 18.50 -9.51
N ASP A 249 18.70 19.60 -8.82
CA ASP A 249 19.32 20.92 -8.98
C ASP A 249 20.45 21.20 -7.96
N THR A 250 20.86 20.17 -7.20
CA THR A 250 21.88 20.29 -6.16
C THR A 250 22.99 19.25 -6.35
N GLN A 251 24.11 19.42 -5.64
CA GLN A 251 25.18 18.43 -5.55
C GLN A 251 25.05 17.54 -4.29
N LEU A 252 23.88 17.56 -3.64
CA LEU A 252 23.65 16.74 -2.46
C LEU A 252 23.59 15.27 -2.85
N ALA A 253 24.23 14.42 -2.06
CA ALA A 253 24.06 12.99 -2.16
C ALA A 253 22.61 12.59 -1.84
N ASP A 254 22.14 11.51 -2.44
CA ASP A 254 20.86 10.92 -2.07
C ASP A 254 20.94 10.40 -0.62
N PRO A 255 20.04 10.82 0.28
CA PRO A 255 20.08 10.36 1.66
C PRO A 255 19.84 8.85 1.74
N TRP A 256 20.39 8.18 2.75
CA TRP A 256 20.07 6.78 3.03
C TRP A 256 18.56 6.57 3.18
N ALA A 257 17.85 7.55 3.75
CA ALA A 257 16.41 7.50 3.95
C ALA A 257 15.60 7.67 2.65
N SER A 258 16.24 7.82 1.49
CA SER A 258 15.58 8.00 0.19
C SER A 258 14.45 7.00 0.00
N TYR A 259 13.32 7.55 -0.44
CA TYR A 259 12.05 6.85 -0.67
C TYR A 259 11.38 6.22 0.57
N LEU A 260 11.88 6.44 1.79
CA LEU A 260 11.10 6.10 2.99
C LEU A 260 9.84 6.98 3.05
N HIS A 261 8.70 6.32 3.21
CA HIS A 261 7.40 6.98 3.28
C HIS A 261 6.43 6.19 4.16
N VAL A 262 5.34 6.87 4.51
CA VAL A 262 4.09 6.20 4.91
C VAL A 262 3.10 6.35 3.76
N ASP A 263 2.19 5.40 3.61
CA ASP A 263 1.17 5.48 2.58
C ASP A 263 0.20 6.64 2.85
N ALA A 264 -0.21 7.33 1.79
CA ALA A 264 -1.27 8.33 1.86
C ALA A 264 -2.68 7.69 2.01
N THR A 265 -2.79 6.36 1.94
CA THR A 265 -4.03 5.59 2.06
C THR A 265 -4.18 4.97 3.44
N TYR A 266 -5.40 4.89 3.96
CA TYR A 266 -5.67 4.48 5.34
C TYR A 266 -6.67 3.33 5.43
N GLY A 267 -6.59 2.55 6.50
CA GLY A 267 -7.59 1.54 6.84
C GLY A 267 -7.59 0.33 5.90
N MET A 268 -6.41 -0.03 5.41
CA MET A 268 -6.16 -1.17 4.55
C MET A 268 -4.81 -1.78 4.93
N LEU A 269 -4.64 -3.07 4.65
CA LEU A 269 -3.33 -3.71 4.62
C LEU A 269 -2.90 -3.91 3.17
N LYS A 270 -1.60 -4.05 2.97
CA LYS A 270 -1.03 -4.36 1.67
C LYS A 270 -0.23 -5.64 1.75
N CYS A 271 -0.13 -6.34 0.64
CA CYS A 271 0.72 -7.51 0.52
C CYS A 271 1.55 -7.41 -0.77
N ALA A 272 2.86 -7.62 -0.66
CA ALA A 272 3.74 -7.78 -1.81
C ALA A 272 4.05 -9.26 -2.01
N ILE A 273 3.81 -9.80 -3.20
CA ILE A 273 4.25 -11.16 -3.57
C ILE A 273 5.34 -11.06 -4.61
N TYR A 274 6.53 -11.60 -4.33
CA TYR A 274 7.59 -11.71 -5.32
C TYR A 274 7.30 -12.89 -6.23
N VAL A 275 7.32 -12.67 -7.54
CA VAL A 275 7.11 -13.75 -8.52
C VAL A 275 8.41 -14.40 -8.96
N HIS A 276 9.55 -13.99 -8.43
CA HIS A 276 10.85 -14.65 -8.56
C HIS A 276 11.72 -14.24 -7.36
N ASP A 277 12.93 -14.80 -7.28
CA ASP A 277 13.83 -14.49 -6.17
C ASP A 277 14.33 -13.04 -6.21
N ILE A 278 14.26 -12.37 -5.06
CA ILE A 278 14.71 -11.00 -4.84
C ILE A 278 15.80 -11.01 -3.78
N GLY A 279 17.04 -10.75 -4.21
CA GLY A 279 18.18 -10.53 -3.33
C GLY A 279 18.29 -9.09 -2.83
N PRO A 280 19.34 -8.75 -2.06
CA PRO A 280 19.53 -7.41 -1.48
C PRO A 280 19.55 -6.27 -2.51
N ASP A 281 20.15 -6.49 -3.68
CA ASP A 281 20.25 -5.48 -4.75
C ASP A 281 19.06 -5.49 -5.72
N GLY A 282 18.17 -6.48 -5.60
CA GLY A 282 16.99 -6.65 -6.44
C GLY A 282 15.83 -5.73 -6.06
N GLY A 283 16.06 -4.69 -5.26
CA GLY A 283 15.04 -3.76 -4.77
C GLY A 283 13.99 -4.40 -3.87
N PRO A 284 14.37 -5.16 -2.82
CA PRO A 284 13.43 -5.73 -1.87
C PRO A 284 12.53 -4.66 -1.24
N PHE A 285 11.35 -5.08 -0.81
CA PHE A 285 10.51 -4.27 0.07
C PHE A 285 11.21 -4.13 1.42
N CYS A 286 11.28 -2.90 1.92
CA CYS A 286 11.90 -2.58 3.19
C CYS A 286 10.89 -1.90 4.10
N TYR A 287 10.96 -2.19 5.39
CA TYR A 287 10.03 -1.70 6.39
C TYR A 287 10.77 -1.36 7.68
N ILE A 288 10.36 -0.30 8.36
CA ILE A 288 10.88 0.01 9.69
C ILE A 288 9.99 -0.72 10.71
N ARG A 289 10.46 -1.87 11.23
CA ARG A 289 9.69 -2.76 12.12
C ARG A 289 9.04 -1.97 13.25
N GLY A 290 7.73 -2.14 13.50
CA GLY A 290 7.01 -1.51 14.60
C GLY A 290 6.64 -0.03 14.37
N SER A 291 7.08 0.58 13.27
CA SER A 291 6.82 2.01 13.01
C SER A 291 5.36 2.35 12.69
N GLN A 292 4.50 1.37 12.38
CA GLN A 292 3.06 1.56 12.27
C GLN A 292 2.41 2.03 13.57
N ASN A 293 3.07 1.78 14.72
CA ASN A 293 2.63 2.24 16.03
C ASN A 293 3.04 3.70 16.32
N ALA A 294 3.79 4.35 15.43
CA ALA A 294 4.13 5.76 15.58
C ALA A 294 2.85 6.60 15.59
N LYS A 295 2.74 7.51 16.58
CA LYS A 295 1.57 8.37 16.76
C LYS A 295 1.52 9.40 15.63
N VAL A 296 0.61 9.17 14.69
CA VAL A 296 0.23 10.15 13.66
C VAL A 296 -1.19 10.62 13.96
N GLY A 297 -1.32 11.82 14.53
CA GLY A 297 -2.62 12.41 14.78
C GLY A 297 -3.42 12.63 13.49
N TRP A 298 -4.75 12.65 13.58
CA TRP A 298 -5.62 12.83 12.41
C TRP A 298 -5.23 14.07 11.58
N PHE A 299 -4.98 15.20 12.24
CA PHE A 299 -4.62 16.43 11.55
C PHE A 299 -3.30 16.30 10.80
N GLU A 300 -2.27 15.73 11.43
CA GLU A 300 -0.97 15.51 10.78
C GLU A 300 -1.09 14.58 9.57
N GLY A 301 -1.81 13.47 9.70
CA GLY A 301 -2.04 12.55 8.57
C GLY A 301 -2.76 13.24 7.41
N MET A 302 -3.72 14.11 7.71
CA MET A 302 -4.41 14.91 6.70
C MET A 302 -3.50 15.95 6.04
N VAL A 303 -2.61 16.62 6.80
CA VAL A 303 -1.61 17.55 6.26
C VAL A 303 -0.66 16.84 5.30
N ARG A 304 -0.05 15.72 5.73
CA ARG A 304 0.88 14.92 4.92
C ARG A 304 0.25 14.51 3.59
N ARG A 305 -0.96 13.94 3.67
CA ARG A 305 -1.73 13.55 2.49
C ARG A 305 -2.10 14.74 1.60
N THR A 306 -2.46 15.88 2.18
CA THR A 306 -2.80 17.09 1.41
C THR A 306 -1.60 17.58 0.61
N ASN A 307 -0.39 17.54 1.18
CA ASN A 307 0.82 17.92 0.47
C ASN A 307 1.14 16.99 -0.70
N ASP A 308 0.87 15.68 -0.57
CA ASP A 308 1.03 14.75 -1.69
C ASP A 308 0.02 15.04 -2.82
N PHE A 309 -1.26 15.20 -2.47
CA PHE A 309 -2.32 15.47 -3.45
C PHE A 309 -2.21 16.84 -4.14
N SER A 310 -1.59 17.82 -3.48
CA SER A 310 -1.36 19.16 -4.05
C SER A 310 -0.07 19.26 -4.87
N GLY A 311 0.74 18.18 -4.92
CA GLY A 311 2.05 18.17 -5.57
C GLY A 311 3.13 18.93 -4.81
N PHE A 312 2.88 19.29 -3.54
CA PHE A 312 3.85 19.97 -2.68
C PHE A 312 4.87 19.03 -2.06
N SER A 313 4.66 17.71 -2.11
CA SER A 313 5.65 16.74 -1.68
C SER A 313 6.84 16.61 -2.65
N GLY A 314 6.69 17.07 -3.90
CA GLY A 314 7.74 17.04 -4.90
C GLY A 314 9.02 17.78 -4.50
N ARG A 315 10.16 17.34 -5.06
CA ARG A 315 11.50 17.82 -4.68
C ARG A 315 12.21 18.63 -5.77
N LYS A 316 11.55 18.84 -6.91
CA LYS A 316 11.98 19.85 -7.90
C LYS A 316 11.92 21.25 -7.29
N PRO A 317 12.77 22.21 -7.73
CA PRO A 317 12.79 23.57 -7.22
C PRO A 317 11.39 24.21 -7.06
N GLU A 318 10.57 24.11 -8.10
CA GLU A 318 9.24 24.72 -8.11
C GLU A 318 8.25 24.09 -7.12
N ALA A 319 8.38 22.79 -6.84
CA ALA A 319 7.56 22.12 -5.83
C ALA A 319 8.01 22.52 -4.42
N ARG A 320 9.33 22.56 -4.17
CA ARG A 320 9.90 22.98 -2.89
C ARG A 320 9.59 24.43 -2.56
N LYS A 321 9.63 25.36 -3.54
CA LYS A 321 9.21 26.76 -3.34
C LYS A 321 7.77 26.86 -2.85
N LYS A 322 6.84 26.14 -3.49
CA LYS A 322 5.43 26.11 -3.10
C LYS A 322 5.23 25.52 -1.70
N PHE A 323 5.96 24.45 -1.38
CA PHE A 323 5.95 23.83 -0.06
C PHE A 323 6.49 24.77 1.02
N MET A 324 7.62 25.45 0.78
CA MET A 324 8.21 26.42 1.71
C MET A 324 7.36 27.68 1.88
N ALA A 325 6.49 28.00 0.92
CA ALA A 325 5.51 29.08 1.06
C ALA A 325 4.40 28.77 2.09
N LEU A 326 4.19 27.50 2.45
CA LEU A 326 3.26 27.16 3.53
C LEU A 326 3.79 27.59 4.92
N PRO A 327 2.91 27.85 5.89
CA PRO A 327 3.27 27.89 7.31
C PRO A 327 3.98 26.60 7.76
N ALA A 328 4.96 26.70 8.65
CA ALA A 328 5.81 25.58 9.07
C ALA A 328 5.02 24.35 9.57
N PHE A 329 3.95 24.55 10.34
CA PHE A 329 3.12 23.46 10.85
C PHE A 329 2.36 22.67 9.77
N LEU A 330 2.26 23.20 8.55
CA LEU A 330 1.68 22.52 7.38
C LEU A 330 2.74 21.85 6.50
N ARG A 331 4.04 22.02 6.79
CA ARG A 331 5.14 21.47 6.00
C ARG A 331 5.49 20.05 6.42
N LYS A 332 4.56 19.11 6.22
CA LYS A 332 4.77 17.68 6.49
C LYS A 332 4.46 16.84 5.25
N LYS A 333 5.28 15.85 4.90
CA LYS A 333 5.08 14.99 3.71
C LYS A 333 4.90 13.53 4.10
N ALA A 334 4.13 12.73 3.35
CA ALA A 334 4.10 11.29 3.60
C ALA A 334 5.35 10.61 3.01
N ASP A 335 5.78 11.04 1.81
CA ASP A 335 7.11 10.78 1.26
C ASP A 335 8.11 11.79 1.82
N PHE A 336 8.59 11.52 3.04
CA PHE A 336 9.54 12.38 3.75
C PHE A 336 11.00 11.92 3.59
N GLY A 337 11.26 10.67 3.22
CA GLY A 337 12.58 10.04 3.31
C GLY A 337 13.66 10.73 2.49
N GLY A 338 13.33 11.23 1.29
CA GLY A 338 14.26 12.01 0.49
C GLY A 338 14.59 13.40 1.04
N ASP A 339 13.84 13.87 2.03
CA ASP A 339 14.08 15.15 2.72
C ASP A 339 14.72 14.97 4.10
N LEU A 340 15.13 13.75 4.46
CA LEU A 340 15.73 13.46 5.76
C LEU A 340 17.25 13.34 5.59
N PRO A 341 18.04 14.34 6.02
CA PRO A 341 19.50 14.29 5.93
C PRO A 341 20.09 13.14 6.75
N ASP A 342 21.20 12.56 6.28
CA ASP A 342 21.85 11.43 6.95
C ASP A 342 22.44 11.75 8.32
N ASP A 343 22.73 13.03 8.60
CA ASP A 343 23.18 13.55 9.89
C ASP A 343 22.03 13.88 10.85
N SER A 344 20.77 13.68 10.43
CA SER A 344 19.60 13.87 11.29
C SER A 344 19.60 12.88 12.47
N PRO A 345 19.24 13.31 13.69
CA PRO A 345 19.14 12.43 14.86
C PRO A 345 18.03 11.37 14.74
N GLU A 346 17.14 11.46 13.74
CA GLU A 346 16.13 10.45 13.42
C GLU A 346 16.71 9.24 12.67
N VAL A 347 17.77 9.44 11.86
CA VAL A 347 18.28 8.41 10.95
C VAL A 347 18.84 7.18 11.67
N PRO A 348 19.63 7.29 12.76
CA PRO A 348 20.09 6.11 13.49
C PRO A 348 18.94 5.20 13.97
N ARG A 349 17.87 5.80 14.50
CA ARG A 349 16.69 5.06 14.97
C ARG A 349 15.93 4.37 13.84
N LEU A 350 15.85 5.00 12.67
CA LEU A 350 15.27 4.38 11.49
C LEU A 350 16.13 3.20 11.01
N ARG A 351 17.47 3.35 11.00
CA ARG A 351 18.39 2.28 10.59
C ARG A 351 18.30 1.06 11.50
N GLU A 352 18.22 1.26 12.81
CA GLU A 352 18.07 0.16 13.79
C GLU A 352 16.83 -0.71 13.51
N GLY A 353 15.71 -0.08 13.16
CA GLY A 353 14.46 -0.77 12.84
C GLY A 353 14.31 -1.17 11.38
N HIS A 354 15.29 -0.91 10.52
CA HIS A 354 15.16 -1.14 9.08
C HIS A 354 15.32 -2.63 8.72
N PHE A 355 14.22 -3.23 8.26
CA PHE A 355 14.17 -4.57 7.71
C PHE A 355 14.16 -4.55 6.18
N SER A 356 14.91 -5.47 5.56
CA SER A 356 14.88 -5.70 4.11
C SER A 356 14.34 -7.09 3.82
N ALA A 357 13.11 -7.17 3.33
CA ALA A 357 12.42 -8.43 3.06
C ALA A 357 12.88 -9.02 1.72
N THR A 358 14.05 -9.66 1.70
CA THR A 358 14.52 -10.49 0.56
C THR A 358 13.79 -11.83 0.51
N SER A 359 13.87 -12.57 -0.60
CA SER A 359 13.25 -13.91 -0.72
C SER A 359 13.72 -14.92 0.35
N ASN A 360 14.89 -14.71 0.97
CA ASN A 360 15.35 -15.51 2.11
C ASN A 360 14.47 -15.40 3.36
N TYR A 361 13.57 -14.41 3.46
CA TYR A 361 12.62 -14.28 4.56
C TYR A 361 11.20 -14.72 4.20
N GLY A 362 10.94 -14.97 2.91
CA GLY A 362 9.62 -15.26 2.37
C GLY A 362 9.40 -14.54 1.05
N ASN A 363 8.37 -14.97 0.32
CA ASN A 363 7.98 -14.42 -0.98
C ASN A 363 6.61 -13.72 -0.93
N CYS A 364 5.94 -13.69 0.22
CA CYS A 364 4.67 -13.03 0.48
C CYS A 364 4.82 -12.13 1.72
N ILE A 365 4.69 -10.82 1.55
CA ILE A 365 5.01 -9.82 2.57
C ILE A 365 3.75 -9.01 2.86
N LEU A 366 3.06 -9.32 3.96
CA LEU A 366 1.92 -8.56 4.47
C LEU A 366 2.41 -7.39 5.32
N PHE A 367 1.89 -6.17 5.11
CA PHE A 367 2.30 -5.01 5.89
C PHE A 367 1.20 -3.95 6.06
N ASP A 368 1.31 -3.15 7.11
CA ASP A 368 0.52 -1.93 7.34
C ASP A 368 1.20 -0.73 6.69
N GLY A 369 0.50 -0.09 5.75
CA GLY A 369 0.98 1.10 5.03
C GLY A 369 1.20 2.33 5.91
N ASN A 370 0.68 2.36 7.14
CA ASN A 370 0.96 3.44 8.09
C ASN A 370 2.37 3.36 8.68
N GLY A 371 3.03 2.20 8.64
CA GLY A 371 4.43 2.12 9.01
C GLY A 371 5.34 2.65 7.92
N ILE A 372 6.53 3.06 8.32
CA ILE A 372 7.54 3.64 7.45
C ILE A 372 8.12 2.53 6.60
N HIS A 373 8.08 2.69 5.28
CA HIS A 373 8.52 1.68 4.34
C HIS A 373 9.02 2.27 3.03
N ARG A 374 9.62 1.41 2.21
CA ARG A 374 10.08 1.70 0.85
C ARG A 374 10.21 0.40 0.07
N GLY A 375 10.36 0.45 -1.24
CA GLY A 375 10.59 -0.75 -2.04
C GLY A 375 10.78 -0.45 -3.51
N GLY A 376 11.11 -1.47 -4.31
CA GLY A 376 11.30 -1.29 -5.76
C GLY A 376 12.50 -0.44 -6.14
N MET A 377 13.42 -0.20 -5.19
CA MET A 377 14.69 0.49 -5.42
C MET A 377 15.72 -0.50 -5.96
N VAL A 378 15.60 -0.85 -7.24
CA VAL A 378 16.45 -1.87 -7.86
C VAL A 378 17.81 -1.28 -8.17
N ASN A 379 18.87 -1.89 -7.64
CA ASN A 379 20.25 -1.55 -7.98
C ASN A 379 20.79 -2.42 -9.10
N LYS A 380 20.36 -3.70 -9.15
CA LYS A 380 20.80 -4.66 -10.16
C LYS A 380 19.63 -5.55 -10.61
N GLY A 381 19.48 -5.69 -11.92
CA GLY A 381 18.51 -6.60 -12.53
C GLY A 381 17.08 -6.02 -12.57
N GLU A 382 16.10 -6.89 -12.36
CA GLU A 382 14.68 -6.58 -12.42
C GLU A 382 13.96 -7.21 -11.23
N ARG A 383 12.90 -6.55 -10.75
CA ARG A 383 11.96 -7.01 -9.73
C ARG A 383 10.57 -7.05 -10.32
N ARG A 384 9.98 -8.23 -10.36
CA ARG A 384 8.57 -8.43 -10.64
C ARG A 384 7.83 -8.83 -9.37
N CYS A 385 6.76 -8.13 -9.06
CA CYS A 385 5.92 -8.45 -7.90
C CYS A 385 4.46 -8.17 -8.16
N LEU A 386 3.60 -8.77 -7.34
CA LEU A 386 2.22 -8.35 -7.18
C LEU A 386 2.10 -7.47 -5.95
N PHE A 387 1.46 -6.31 -6.09
CA PHE A 387 0.99 -5.51 -4.97
C PHE A 387 -0.51 -5.70 -4.80
N ILE A 388 -0.89 -6.27 -3.66
CA ILE A 388 -2.25 -6.64 -3.31
C ILE A 388 -2.74 -5.68 -2.23
N VAL A 389 -3.97 -5.21 -2.35
CA VAL A 389 -4.62 -4.38 -1.33
C VAL A 389 -5.73 -5.18 -0.67
N LEU A 390 -5.68 -5.24 0.67
CA LEU A 390 -6.67 -5.85 1.53
C LEU A 390 -7.49 -4.76 2.20
N ALA A 391 -8.78 -4.71 1.88
CA ALA A 391 -9.68 -3.65 2.29
C ALA A 391 -11.09 -4.18 2.54
N GLU A 392 -11.96 -3.30 3.03
CA GLU A 392 -13.33 -3.68 3.37
C GLU A 392 -14.14 -4.14 2.15
N ILE A 393 -14.85 -5.29 2.29
CA ILE A 393 -15.69 -5.89 1.24
C ILE A 393 -17.18 -5.58 1.38
#